data_AF-A0A849ZPG0-F1
#
_entry.id   AF-A0A849ZPG0-F1
#
_cell.length_a   1.000
_cell.length_b   1.000
_cell.length_c   1.000
_cell.angle_alpha   90.00
_cell.angle_beta   90.00
_cell.angle_gamma   90.00
#
_symmetry.space_group_name_H-M   'P 1'
#
loop_
_entity.id
_entity.type
_entity.pdbx_description
1 polymer ?
#
loop_
_entity_poly.entity_id
_entity_poly.type
_entity_poly.pdbx_seq_one_letter_code
_entity_poly.pdbx_strand_id
1 'polypeptide(L)'
;MLANLANLALFQATWFGCTLAAARGWDALALPVCALHLALHLRWIAPRRSEAALLLAVAAFGLVFDSLLTSLGVLAHPANPARLGLQPLWMLTLWLNFATTLNHSLRWLRRRPLLAPALGAIGGAGAYLAGA
;
A
#
# COMPACT_ATOMS: atom_id res chain seq x y z
N MET A 1 -13.54 17.19 -4.89
CA MET A 1 -14.21 16.35 -3.88
C MET A 1 -14.43 14.94 -4.41
N LEU A 2 -15.10 14.77 -5.56
CA LEU A 2 -15.38 13.46 -6.17
C LEU A 2 -14.13 12.57 -6.38
N ALA A 3 -13.06 13.12 -6.96
CA ALA A 3 -11.82 12.36 -7.18
C ALA A 3 -11.17 11.83 -5.88
N ASN A 4 -11.30 12.56 -4.76
CA ASN A 4 -10.77 12.11 -3.47
C ASN A 4 -11.63 10.98 -2.88
N LEU A 5 -12.96 11.06 -3.05
CA LEU A 5 -13.87 10.00 -2.62
C LEU A 5 -13.69 8.73 -3.46
N ALA A 6 -13.56 8.88 -4.79
CA ALA A 6 -13.27 7.77 -5.69
C ALA A 6 -11.92 7.11 -5.35
N ASN A 7 -10.87 7.90 -5.12
CA ASN A 7 -9.58 7.39 -4.67
C ASN A 7 -9.69 6.65 -3.33
N LEU A 8 -10.39 7.21 -2.35
CA LEU A 8 -10.58 6.57 -1.05
C LEU A 8 -11.34 5.24 -1.17
N ALA A 9 -12.43 5.22 -1.94
CA ALA A 9 -13.22 4.00 -2.16
C ALA A 9 -12.40 2.91 -2.86
N LEU A 10 -11.63 3.28 -3.89
CA LEU A 10 -10.79 2.35 -4.64
C LEU A 10 -9.61 1.84 -3.80
N PHE A 11 -8.99 2.71 -3.00
CA PHE A 11 -7.97 2.34 -2.03
C PHE A 11 -8.49 1.32 -1.02
N GLN A 12 -9.66 1.58 -0.41
CA GLN A 12 -10.25 0.68 0.58
C GLN A 12 -10.63 -0.66 -0.05
N ALA A 13 -11.31 -0.66 -1.19
CA ALA A 13 -11.69 -1.89 -1.89
C ALA A 13 -10.46 -2.75 -2.24
N THR A 14 -9.40 -2.11 -2.74
CA THR A 14 -8.14 -2.80 -3.06
C THR A 14 -7.46 -3.32 -1.81
N TRP A 15 -7.39 -2.51 -0.75
CA TRP A 15 -6.75 -2.88 0.51
C TRP A 15 -7.44 -4.11 1.12
N PHE A 16 -8.77 -4.06 1.29
CA PHE A 16 -9.55 -5.19 1.81
C PHE A 16 -9.46 -6.43 0.92
N GLY A 17 -9.51 -6.25 -0.41
CA GLY A 17 -9.36 -7.35 -1.36
C GLY A 17 -8.02 -8.07 -1.22
N CYS A 18 -6.92 -7.31 -1.19
CA CYS A 18 -5.57 -7.86 -1.05
C CYS A 18 -5.36 -8.53 0.31
N THR A 19 -5.77 -7.89 1.41
CA THR A 19 -5.57 -8.43 2.76
C THR A 19 -6.41 -9.68 3.01
N LEU A 20 -7.68 -9.68 2.58
CA LEU A 20 -8.54 -10.87 2.69
C LEU A 20 -8.03 -12.02 1.82
N ALA A 21 -7.55 -11.73 0.60
CA ALA A 21 -6.96 -12.74 -0.26
C ALA A 21 -5.71 -13.35 0.39
N ALA A 22 -4.81 -12.52 0.92
CA ALA A 22 -3.62 -13.00 1.64
C ALA A 22 -3.99 -13.84 2.87
N ALA A 23 -4.99 -13.41 3.66
CA ALA A 23 -5.47 -14.16 4.83
C ALA A 23 -6.03 -15.55 4.47
N ARG A 24 -6.54 -15.74 3.24
CA ARG A 24 -7.04 -17.01 2.72
C ARG A 24 -5.98 -17.85 1.98
N GLY A 25 -4.73 -17.40 1.95
CA GLY A 25 -3.66 -18.04 1.18
C GLY A 25 -3.78 -17.85 -0.34
N TRP A 26 -4.54 -16.84 -0.78
CA TRP A 26 -4.69 -16.44 -2.18
C TRP A 26 -3.92 -15.15 -2.47
N ASP A 27 -2.77 -14.96 -1.82
CA ASP A 27 -1.93 -13.77 -1.93
C ASP A 27 -1.49 -13.46 -3.37
N ALA A 28 -1.42 -14.47 -4.23
CA ALA A 28 -1.19 -14.31 -5.67
C ALA A 28 -2.23 -13.40 -6.36
N LEU A 29 -3.45 -13.28 -5.81
CA LEU A 29 -4.50 -12.39 -6.32
C LEU A 29 -4.26 -10.91 -5.98
N ALA A 30 -3.40 -10.59 -5.01
CA ALA A 30 -3.10 -9.20 -4.66
C ALA A 30 -2.47 -8.44 -5.84
N LEU A 31 -1.62 -9.11 -6.62
CA LEU A 31 -0.94 -8.53 -7.77
C LEU A 31 -1.92 -8.09 -8.88
N PRO A 32 -2.80 -8.95 -9.43
CA PRO A 32 -3.76 -8.55 -10.45
C PRO A 32 -4.79 -7.54 -9.93
N VAL A 33 -5.23 -7.64 -8.67
CA VAL A 33 -6.15 -6.67 -8.07
C VAL A 33 -5.51 -5.28 -7.98
N CYS A 34 -4.26 -5.21 -7.51
CA CYS A 34 -3.52 -3.96 -7.47
C CYS A 34 -3.22 -3.41 -8.87
N ALA A 35 -2.82 -4.25 -9.82
CA ALA A 35 -2.58 -3.83 -11.20
C ALA A 35 -3.85 -3.23 -11.83
N LEU A 36 -5.02 -3.84 -11.59
CA LEU A 36 -6.30 -3.28 -11.99
C LEU A 36 -6.52 -1.91 -11.33
N HIS A 37 -6.39 -1.79 -10.01
CA HIS A 37 -6.50 -0.51 -9.31
C HIS A 37 -5.58 0.54 -9.95
N LEU A 38 -4.28 0.28 -10.08
CA LEU A 38 -3.33 1.24 -10.64
C LEU A 38 -3.72 1.68 -12.05
N ALA A 39 -4.22 0.75 -12.89
CA ALA A 39 -4.74 1.10 -14.21
C ALA A 39 -5.93 2.07 -14.13
N LEU A 40 -6.91 1.80 -13.26
CA LEU A 40 -8.07 2.70 -13.07
C LEU A 40 -7.65 4.05 -12.50
N HIS A 41 -6.73 4.07 -11.53
CA HIS A 41 -6.22 5.30 -10.91
C HIS A 41 -5.47 6.17 -11.91
N LEU A 42 -4.50 5.59 -12.63
CA LEU A 42 -3.72 6.31 -13.64
C LEU A 42 -4.55 6.69 -14.86
N ARG A 43 -5.61 5.95 -15.20
CA ARG A 43 -6.46 6.29 -16.35
C ARG A 43 -7.47 7.39 -16.03
N TRP A 44 -8.11 7.35 -14.87
CA TRP A 44 -9.29 8.19 -14.59
C TRP A 44 -9.14 9.16 -13.42
N ILE A 45 -8.23 8.91 -12.48
CA ILE A 45 -8.05 9.76 -11.29
C ILE A 45 -6.85 10.70 -11.45
N ALA A 46 -5.72 10.17 -11.94
CA ALA A 46 -4.45 10.88 -12.01
C ALA A 46 -3.60 10.49 -13.23
N PRO A 47 -3.97 10.93 -14.46
CA PRO A 47 -3.27 10.59 -15.70
C PRO A 47 -1.98 11.40 -15.92
N ARG A 48 -1.15 11.53 -14.89
CA ARG A 48 0.10 12.31 -14.93
C ARG A 48 1.31 11.41 -14.73
N ARG A 49 2.37 11.63 -15.51
CA ARG A 49 3.65 10.90 -15.36
C ARG A 49 4.27 11.08 -13.97
N SER A 50 4.07 12.25 -13.35
CA SER A 50 4.51 12.52 -11.98
C SER A 50 3.86 11.59 -10.95
N GLU A 51 2.64 11.13 -11.22
CA GLU A 51 1.96 10.17 -10.35
C GLU A 51 2.65 8.80 -10.45
N ALA A 52 2.94 8.32 -11.66
CA ALA A 52 3.68 7.07 -11.85
C ALA A 52 5.06 7.09 -11.17
N ALA A 53 5.78 8.21 -11.25
CA ALA A 53 7.06 8.38 -10.56
C ALA A 53 6.90 8.29 -9.03
N LEU A 54 5.84 8.90 -8.47
CA LEU A 54 5.54 8.79 -7.04
C LEU A 54 5.22 7.34 -6.64
N LEU A 55 4.41 6.63 -7.42
CA LEU A 55 4.07 5.24 -7.16
C LEU A 55 5.33 4.37 -7.12
N LEU A 56 6.23 4.53 -8.09
CA LEU A 56 7.51 3.80 -8.13
C LEU A 56 8.42 4.13 -6.95
N ALA A 57 8.52 5.42 -6.59
CA ALA A 57 9.34 5.84 -5.45
C ALA A 57 8.83 5.24 -4.13
N VAL A 58 7.51 5.27 -3.90
CA VAL A 58 6.90 4.70 -2.69
C VAL A 58 7.00 3.17 -2.68
N ALA A 59 6.83 2.52 -3.84
CA ALA A 59 7.02 1.08 -3.95
C ALA A 59 8.47 0.67 -3.65
N ALA A 60 9.46 1.38 -4.19
CA ALA A 60 10.87 1.12 -3.92
C ALA A 60 11.19 1.33 -2.43
N PHE A 61 10.69 2.42 -1.83
CA PHE A 61 10.82 2.67 -0.41
C PHE A 61 10.22 1.55 0.43
N GLY A 62 8.97 1.16 0.15
CA GLY A 62 8.27 0.09 0.84
C GLY A 62 8.96 -1.26 0.71
N LEU A 63 9.46 -1.59 -0.49
CA LEU A 63 10.25 -2.80 -0.73
C LEU A 63 11.48 -2.84 0.18
N VAL A 64 12.26 -1.77 0.22
CA VAL A 64 13.47 -1.70 1.05
C VAL A 64 13.11 -1.74 2.53
N PHE A 65 12.11 -0.95 2.95
CA PHE A 65 11.72 -0.79 4.34
C PHE A 65 11.20 -2.09 4.95
N ASP A 66 10.22 -2.73 4.31
CA ASP A 66 9.63 -3.97 4.85
C ASP A 66 10.59 -5.16 4.72
N SER A 67 11.44 -5.20 3.68
CA SER A 67 12.50 -6.21 3.57
C SER A 67 13.55 -6.06 4.67
N LEU A 68 13.90 -4.81 5.05
CA LEU A 68 14.78 -4.55 6.19
C LEU A 68 14.14 -5.01 7.50
N LEU A 69 12.87 -4.65 7.75
CA LEU A 69 12.15 -5.08 8.94
C LEU A 69 12.02 -6.61 9.03
N THR A 70 11.76 -7.26 7.90
CA THR A 70 11.69 -8.73 7.82
C THR A 70 13.07 -9.37 8.08
N SER A 71 14.14 -8.80 7.53
CA SER A 71 15.51 -9.27 7.73
C SER A 71 15.99 -9.08 9.17
N LEU A 72 15.50 -8.05 9.86
CA LEU A 72 15.74 -7.80 11.28
C LEU A 72 14.85 -8.67 12.20
N GLY A 73 13.93 -9.47 11.65
CA GLY A 73 13.00 -10.30 12.41
C GLY A 73 11.87 -9.53 13.10
N VAL A 74 11.67 -8.25 12.78
CA VAL A 74 10.56 -7.43 13.30
C VAL A 74 9.23 -7.85 12.67
N LEU A 75 9.25 -8.15 11.38
CA LEU A 75 8.11 -8.68 10.65
C LEU A 75 8.33 -10.15 10.31
N ALA A 76 7.30 -10.96 10.52
CA ALA A 76 7.29 -12.36 10.17
C ALA A 76 6.12 -12.66 9.21
N HIS A 77 6.40 -13.45 8.18
CA HIS A 77 5.40 -13.89 7.20
C HIS A 77 5.37 -15.41 7.12
N PRO A 78 4.74 -16.11 8.10
CA PRO A 78 4.78 -17.57 8.17
C PRO A 78 4.16 -18.25 6.95
N ALA A 79 3.04 -17.71 6.47
CA ALA A 79 2.31 -18.25 5.31
C ALA A 79 3.03 -17.97 3.98
N ASN A 80 3.91 -16.97 3.93
CA ASN A 80 4.63 -16.61 2.73
C ASN A 80 6.02 -16.09 3.09
N PRO A 81 6.98 -16.99 3.35
CA PRO A 81 8.28 -16.61 3.88
C PRO A 81 9.03 -15.69 2.90
N ALA A 82 9.79 -14.75 3.46
CA ALA A 82 10.70 -13.92 2.68
C ALA A 82 11.64 -14.80 1.85
N ARG A 83 11.73 -14.50 0.56
CA ARG A 83 12.68 -15.16 -0.36
C ARG A 83 13.77 -14.17 -0.69
N LEU A 84 15.04 -14.59 -0.58
CA LEU A 84 16.21 -13.75 -0.86
C LEU A 84 16.28 -12.47 0.02
N GLY A 85 15.73 -12.52 1.24
CA GLY A 85 15.66 -11.36 2.14
C GLY A 85 14.62 -10.30 1.74
N LEU A 86 13.80 -10.56 0.71
CA LEU A 86 12.76 -9.64 0.26
C LEU A 86 11.42 -9.95 0.91
N GLN A 87 10.65 -8.90 1.22
CA GLN A 87 9.26 -9.02 1.63
C GLN A 87 8.41 -9.75 0.57
N PRO A 88 7.28 -10.36 0.95
CA PRO A 88 6.35 -10.97 0.01
C PRO A 88 5.84 -9.95 -1.03
N LEU A 89 5.74 -10.36 -2.29
CA LEU A 89 5.31 -9.48 -3.38
C LEU A 89 3.91 -8.88 -3.16
N TRP A 90 3.02 -9.61 -2.48
CA TRP A 90 1.69 -9.10 -2.16
C TRP A 90 1.74 -7.88 -1.25
N MET A 91 2.73 -7.77 -0.35
CA MET A 91 2.88 -6.63 0.55
C MET A 91 3.27 -5.35 -0.22
N LEU A 92 4.09 -5.50 -1.27
CA LEU A 92 4.43 -4.39 -2.17
C LEU A 92 3.19 -3.75 -2.82
N THR A 93 2.14 -4.54 -3.05
CA THR A 93 0.87 -4.03 -3.58
C THR A 93 0.18 -3.07 -2.64
N LEU A 94 0.34 -3.24 -1.33
CA LEU A 94 -0.23 -2.34 -0.33
C LEU A 94 0.51 -1.00 -0.33
N TRP A 95 1.82 -0.99 -0.56
CA TRP A 95 2.59 0.24 -0.75
C TRP A 95 2.18 1.01 -2.00
N LEU A 96 2.01 0.30 -3.12
CA LEU A 96 1.50 0.89 -4.36
C LEU A 96 0.08 1.45 -4.18
N ASN A 97 -0.80 0.70 -3.51
CA ASN A 97 -2.14 1.11 -3.17
C ASN A 97 -2.14 2.38 -2.29
N PHE A 98 -1.31 2.40 -1.24
CA PHE A 98 -1.15 3.56 -0.36
C PHE A 98 -0.64 4.79 -1.12
N ALA A 99 0.32 4.62 -2.03
CA ALA A 99 0.91 5.71 -2.79
C ALA A 99 -0.12 6.51 -3.59
N THR A 100 -1.20 5.87 -4.09
CA THR A 100 -2.28 6.56 -4.83
C THR A 100 -3.03 7.59 -3.97
N THR A 101 -2.97 7.46 -2.65
CA THR A 101 -3.69 8.33 -1.71
C THR A 101 -2.95 9.64 -1.43
N LEU A 102 -1.61 9.66 -1.57
CA LEU A 102 -0.74 10.74 -1.11
C LEU A 102 -1.02 12.10 -1.79
N ASN A 103 -1.34 12.09 -3.08
CA ASN A 103 -1.70 13.30 -3.83
C ASN A 103 -3.21 13.59 -3.84
N HIS A 104 -4.01 12.71 -3.22
CA HIS A 104 -5.47 12.74 -3.26
C HIS A 104 -6.06 12.82 -1.86
N SER A 105 -6.60 11.72 -1.34
CA SER A 105 -7.29 11.65 -0.06
C SER A 105 -6.39 12.04 1.13
N LEU A 106 -5.08 11.87 1.02
CA LEU A 106 -4.09 12.27 2.04
C LEU A 106 -3.32 13.55 1.72
N ARG A 107 -3.61 14.26 0.61
CA ARG A 107 -2.86 15.46 0.20
C ARG A 107 -2.78 16.53 1.29
N TRP A 108 -3.81 16.64 2.11
CA TRP A 108 -3.90 17.63 3.17
C TRP A 108 -2.87 17.41 4.31
N LEU A 109 -2.39 16.17 4.50
CA LEU A 109 -1.36 15.85 5.49
C LEU A 109 -0.01 16.48 5.18
N ARG A 110 0.26 16.82 3.91
CA ARG A 110 1.49 17.55 3.53
C ARG A 110 1.67 18.87 4.27
N ARG A 111 0.57 19.49 4.73
CA ARG A 111 0.59 20.74 5.50
C ARG A 111 0.61 20.51 7.02
N ARG A 112 0.67 19.25 7.48
CA ARG A 112 0.55 18.84 8.88
C ARG A 112 1.65 17.81 9.23
N PRO A 113 2.93 18.22 9.27
CA PRO A 113 4.08 17.29 9.34
C PRO A 113 4.13 16.45 10.62
N LEU A 114 3.52 16.90 11.72
CA LEU A 114 3.41 16.11 12.96
C LEU A 114 2.24 15.13 12.95
N LEU A 115 1.17 15.43 12.21
CA LEU A 115 -0.02 14.59 12.17
C LEU A 115 0.18 13.38 11.25
N ALA A 116 0.94 13.53 10.17
CA ALA A 116 1.26 12.44 9.26
C ALA A 116 1.92 11.23 9.96
N PRO A 117 3.01 11.38 10.73
CA PRO A 117 3.61 10.25 11.46
C PRO A 117 2.70 9.75 12.58
N ALA A 118 1.93 10.60 13.26
CA ALA A 118 1.00 10.16 14.31
C ALA A 118 -0.10 9.25 13.75
N LEU A 119 -0.74 9.65 12.65
CA LEU A 119 -1.74 8.83 11.95
C LEU A 119 -1.11 7.60 11.32
N GLY A 120 0.12 7.71 10.81
CA GLY A 120 0.89 6.58 10.29
C GLY A 120 1.20 5.54 11.36
N ALA A 121 1.57 5.96 12.57
CA ALA A 121 1.81 5.07 13.69
C ALA A 121 0.53 4.33 14.12
N ILE A 122 -0.58 5.06 14.26
CA ILE A 122 -1.87 4.47 14.65
C ILE A 122 -2.43 3.58 13.53
N GLY A 123 -2.44 4.08 12.29
CA GLY A 123 -2.99 3.37 11.13
C GLY A 123 -2.13 2.18 10.73
N GLY A 124 -0.81 2.31 10.79
CA GLY A 124 0.13 1.23 10.52
C GLY A 124 0.02 0.11 11.56
N ALA A 125 0.09 0.45 12.85
CA ALA A 125 -0.11 -0.53 13.92
C ALA A 125 -1.50 -1.17 13.83
N GLY A 126 -2.55 -0.38 13.59
CA GLY A 126 -3.91 -0.86 13.41
C GLY A 126 -4.07 -1.80 12.21
N ALA A 127 -3.37 -1.55 11.10
CA ALA A 127 -3.40 -2.41 9.92
C ALA A 127 -2.79 -3.79 10.19
N TYR A 128 -1.66 -3.84 10.91
CA TYR A 128 -1.05 -5.11 11.32
C TYR A 128 -1.91 -5.84 12.36
N LEU A 129 -2.50 -5.14 13.33
CA LEU A 129 -3.41 -5.74 14.31
C LEU A 129 -4.70 -6.28 13.67
N ALA A 130 -5.24 -5.60 12.66
CA ALA A 130 -6.43 -6.06 11.95
C ALA A 130 -6.16 -7.23 11.00
N GLY A 131 -4.89 -7.44 10.60
CA GLY A 131 -4.48 -8.54 9.73
C GLY A 131 -3.82 -9.72 10.45
N ALA A 132 -3.58 -9.63 11.76
CA ALA A 132 -3.06 -10.69 12.62
C ALA A 132 -4.21 -11.56 13.18
#